data_AF-A0A6G0J593-F1
#
_entry.id   AF-A0A6G0J593-F1
#
_cell.length_a   1.000
_cell.length_b   1.000
_cell.length_c   1.000
_cell.angle_alpha   90.00
_cell.angle_beta   90.00
_cell.angle_gamma   90.00
#
_symmetry.space_group_name_H-M   'P 1'
#
loop_
_entity.id
_entity.type
_entity.pdbx_description
1 polymer ?
#
loop_
_entity_poly.entity_id
_entity_poly.type
_entity_poly.pdbx_seq_one_letter_code
_entity_poly.pdbx_strand_id
1 'polypeptide(L)'
;MTSHPQQQYHAAGHTDTMSGSMDDIKPVSCTIKPPVYLHIGDTRTDPAHSGVCVVDVTLPFGKAVNIEEITFKNYYTAYVTVRLLRRSPGQEVPAKWCTALRDLPLMANPHTEGGSQDYYSIHRMQTTVCTVDELDGDMSPMNQLQIHDEKKSYF
;
A
#
# COMPACT_ATOMS: atom_id res chain seq x y z
N MET A 1 10.76 22.37 13.72
CA MET A 1 10.85 21.01 13.15
C MET A 1 9.73 20.17 13.76
N THR A 2 8.52 20.25 13.21
CA THR A 2 7.40 19.40 13.63
C THR A 2 7.54 18.05 12.94
N SER A 3 7.93 17.03 13.70
CA SER A 3 7.84 15.63 13.26
C SER A 3 6.37 15.33 12.97
N HIS A 4 6.01 15.30 11.69
CA HIS A 4 4.65 14.92 11.31
C HIS A 4 4.48 13.43 11.62
N PRO A 5 3.41 13.04 12.34
CA PRO A 5 3.15 11.64 12.63
C PRO A 5 3.08 10.84 11.32
N GLN A 6 3.70 9.67 11.35
CA GLN A 6 3.76 8.75 10.23
C GLN A 6 2.49 7.90 10.19
N GLN A 7 1.97 7.62 8.99
CA GLN A 7 0.88 6.67 8.82
C GLN A 7 1.25 5.30 9.42
N GLN A 8 0.32 4.75 10.20
CA GLN A 8 0.37 3.38 10.69
C GLN A 8 -0.63 2.57 9.88
N TYR A 9 -0.13 1.54 9.19
CA TYR A 9 -0.94 0.66 8.35
C TYR A 9 -1.18 -0.67 9.07
N HIS A 10 -2.37 -1.22 8.90
CA HIS A 10 -2.73 -2.54 9.37
C HIS A 10 -3.34 -3.31 8.19
N ALA A 11 -2.92 -4.56 8.01
CA ALA A 11 -3.48 -5.43 6.98
C ALA A 11 -4.29 -6.55 7.66
N ALA A 12 -5.40 -6.96 7.05
CA ALA A 12 -6.20 -8.09 7.50
C ALA A 12 -6.51 -9.03 6.31
N GLY A 13 -6.57 -10.34 6.58
CA GLY A 13 -6.65 -11.35 5.54
C GLY A 13 -6.76 -12.78 6.07
N HIS A 14 -6.95 -13.74 5.16
CA HIS A 14 -7.08 -15.16 5.49
C HIS A 14 -5.81 -15.93 5.11
N THR A 15 -5.47 -16.94 5.92
CA THR A 15 -4.48 -17.98 5.59
C THR A 15 -5.24 -19.23 5.16
N ASP A 16 -4.90 -19.85 4.03
CA ASP A 16 -5.64 -20.99 3.48
C ASP A 16 -5.90 -22.08 4.52
N THR A 17 -7.15 -22.17 4.97
CA THR A 17 -7.75 -23.32 5.64
C THR A 17 -9.21 -23.33 5.19
N MET A 18 -9.58 -24.36 4.42
CA MET A 18 -10.91 -24.51 3.82
C MET A 18 -12.02 -24.52 4.89
N SER A 19 -12.69 -23.39 5.10
CA SER A 19 -13.97 -23.32 5.79
C SER A 19 -14.55 -21.91 5.61
N GLY A 20 -15.55 -21.79 4.74
CA GLY A 20 -16.25 -20.52 4.49
C GLY A 20 -17.04 -20.05 5.72
N SER A 21 -16.57 -18.98 6.33
CA SER A 21 -17.34 -18.08 7.18
C SER A 21 -16.82 -16.67 6.92
N MET A 22 -17.73 -15.72 6.68
CA MET A 22 -17.39 -14.31 6.43
C MET A 22 -16.92 -13.58 7.70
N ASP A 23 -16.83 -14.29 8.83
CA ASP A 23 -16.50 -13.76 10.16
C ASP A 23 -15.02 -13.95 10.58
N ASP A 24 -14.13 -14.49 9.73
CA ASP A 24 -12.74 -14.81 10.13
C ASP A 24 -11.67 -13.91 9.49
N ILE A 25 -11.98 -12.63 9.24
CA ILE A 25 -10.98 -11.63 8.84
C ILE A 25 -10.05 -11.37 10.03
N LYS A 26 -8.86 -11.99 10.00
CA LYS A 26 -7.85 -11.84 11.05
C LYS A 26 -6.82 -10.77 10.69
N PRO A 27 -6.36 -9.97 11.68
CA PRO A 27 -5.21 -9.10 11.48
C PRO A 27 -3.99 -9.92 11.05
N VAL A 28 -3.36 -9.48 9.97
CA VAL A 28 -2.13 -10.07 9.45
C VAL A 28 -0.96 -9.36 10.10
N SER A 29 -0.08 -10.11 10.75
CA SER A 29 1.17 -9.53 11.24
C SER A 29 2.00 -9.04 10.06
N CYS A 30 2.48 -7.79 10.12
CA CYS A 30 3.30 -7.22 9.06
C CYS A 30 4.42 -6.37 9.68
N THR A 31 5.49 -6.18 8.92
CA THR A 31 6.59 -5.27 9.27
C THR A 31 6.54 -4.07 8.34
N ILE A 32 6.39 -2.88 8.92
CA ILE A 32 6.35 -1.61 8.20
C ILE A 32 7.72 -0.97 8.31
N LYS A 33 8.39 -0.71 7.17
CA LYS A 33 9.66 0.02 7.17
C LYS A 33 9.41 1.53 7.32
N PRO A 34 10.42 2.30 7.77
CA PRO A 34 10.34 3.75 7.74
C PRO A 34 10.07 4.29 6.31
N PRO A 35 9.29 5.39 6.16
CA PRO A 35 9.00 5.99 4.88
C PRO A 35 10.26 6.56 4.27
N VAL A 36 10.41 6.34 2.96
CA VAL A 36 11.49 6.88 2.16
C VAL A 36 10.92 7.99 1.28
N TYR A 37 11.37 9.23 1.51
CA TYR A 37 10.95 10.37 0.69
C TYR A 37 11.67 10.35 -0.65
N LEU A 38 10.90 10.52 -1.73
CA LEU A 38 11.47 10.67 -3.06
C LEU A 38 11.98 12.10 -3.23
N HIS A 39 13.10 12.24 -3.92
CA HIS A 39 13.75 13.53 -4.18
C HIS A 39 13.60 13.86 -5.65
N ILE A 40 13.40 15.15 -5.95
CA ILE A 40 13.42 15.68 -7.32
C ILE A 40 14.78 16.34 -7.53
N GLY A 41 15.49 15.95 -8.60
CA GLY A 41 16.79 16.53 -8.97
C GLY A 41 18.00 15.68 -8.55
N ASP A 42 19.19 16.17 -8.88
CA ASP A 42 20.47 15.56 -8.48
C ASP A 42 20.68 15.76 -6.97
N THR A 43 20.87 14.67 -6.24
CA THR A 43 21.04 14.63 -4.77
C THR A 43 22.22 15.45 -4.27
N ARG A 44 23.14 15.87 -5.16
CA ARG A 44 24.35 16.62 -4.78
C ARG A 44 24.16 18.11 -4.50
N THR A 45 23.13 18.77 -5.00
CA THR A 45 23.08 20.25 -4.98
C THR A 45 21.90 20.86 -4.25
N ASP A 46 20.74 20.19 -4.20
CA ASP A 46 19.58 20.59 -3.38
C ASP A 46 18.54 19.46 -3.38
N PRO A 47 18.47 18.60 -2.34
CA PRO A 47 17.50 17.50 -2.30
C PRO A 47 16.10 18.04 -1.99
N ALA A 48 15.43 18.59 -3.00
CA ALA A 48 14.02 18.97 -2.88
C ALA A 48 13.16 17.70 -2.75
N HIS A 49 12.41 17.58 -1.65
CA HIS A 49 11.46 16.48 -1.48
C HIS A 49 10.32 16.62 -2.48
N SER A 50 9.94 15.53 -3.13
CA SER A 50 8.86 15.53 -4.13
C SER A 50 7.46 15.63 -3.52
N GLY A 51 7.34 15.74 -2.19
CA GLY A 51 6.09 15.51 -1.46
C GLY A 51 5.66 14.04 -1.39
N VAL A 52 6.34 13.12 -2.08
CA VAL A 52 5.97 11.70 -2.11
C VAL A 52 6.89 10.91 -1.18
N CYS A 53 6.31 10.03 -0.36
CA CYS A 53 7.05 9.00 0.35
C CYS A 53 6.58 7.60 0.01
N VAL A 54 7.49 6.64 0.12
CA VAL A 54 7.27 5.23 -0.11
C VAL A 54 7.39 4.48 1.20
N VAL A 55 6.42 3.64 1.51
CA VAL A 55 6.39 2.78 2.69
C VAL A 55 6.36 1.32 2.23
N ASP A 56 7.39 0.56 2.62
CA ASP A 56 7.43 -0.88 2.40
C ASP A 56 6.72 -1.60 3.55
N VAL A 57 5.79 -2.49 3.20
CA VAL A 57 5.12 -3.38 4.14
C VAL A 57 5.45 -4.83 3.76
N THR A 58 6.12 -5.53 4.68
CA THR A 58 6.53 -6.92 4.50
C THR A 58 5.57 -7.83 5.26
N LEU A 59 5.02 -8.83 4.57
CA LEU A 59 4.16 -9.84 5.16
C LEU A 59 5.01 -11.02 5.69
N PRO A 60 4.47 -11.90 6.54
CA PRO A 60 5.24 -12.99 7.14
C PRO A 60 5.85 -13.89 6.06
N PHE A 61 7.17 -14.07 6.12
CA PHE A 61 7.91 -14.83 5.13
C PHE A 61 7.42 -16.28 5.04
N GLY A 62 7.30 -16.78 3.82
CA GLY A 62 6.91 -18.17 3.55
C GLY A 62 5.41 -18.45 3.64
N LYS A 63 4.58 -17.44 3.95
CA LYS A 63 3.12 -17.56 3.84
C LYS A 63 2.57 -16.52 2.87
N ALA A 64 2.10 -17.04 1.77
CA ALA A 64 1.05 -16.47 0.96
C ALA A 64 -0.07 -15.88 1.84
N VAL A 65 -0.30 -14.56 1.76
CA VAL A 65 -1.44 -13.93 2.42
C VAL A 65 -2.39 -13.36 1.37
N ASN A 66 -3.67 -13.69 1.53
CA ASN A 66 -4.74 -13.05 0.79
C ASN A 66 -5.26 -11.85 1.60
N ILE A 67 -4.84 -10.64 1.23
CA ILE A 67 -5.24 -9.40 1.92
C ILE A 67 -6.64 -9.01 1.48
N GLU A 68 -7.56 -8.88 2.44
CA GLU A 68 -8.93 -8.45 2.20
C GLU A 68 -9.12 -6.95 2.46
N GLU A 69 -8.38 -6.39 3.42
CA GLU A 69 -8.46 -4.99 3.81
C GLU A 69 -7.11 -4.45 4.28
N ILE A 70 -6.82 -3.20 3.90
CA ILE A 70 -5.74 -2.40 4.48
C ILE A 70 -6.38 -1.20 5.18
N THR A 71 -6.13 -1.04 6.48
CA THR A 71 -6.63 0.09 7.26
C THR A 71 -5.50 0.97 7.76
N PHE A 72 -5.70 2.28 7.72
CA PHE A 72 -4.70 3.24 8.19
C PHE A 72 -5.35 4.57 8.57
N LYS A 73 -4.64 5.33 9.40
CA LYS A 73 -4.99 6.72 9.66
C LYS A 73 -4.25 7.64 8.68
N ASN A 74 -4.99 8.48 7.98
CA ASN A 74 -4.38 9.52 7.15
C ASN A 74 -3.65 10.53 8.04
N TYR A 75 -2.45 10.95 7.63
CA TYR A 75 -1.74 12.08 8.22
C TYR A 75 -1.29 13.01 7.10
N TYR A 76 -2.24 13.78 6.56
CA TYR A 76 -2.03 14.80 5.52
C TYR A 76 -1.57 14.28 4.16
N THR A 77 -1.94 13.04 3.83
CA THR A 77 -1.74 12.46 2.51
C THR A 77 -2.97 12.73 1.64
N ALA A 78 -2.73 13.28 0.45
CA ALA A 78 -3.77 13.63 -0.50
C ALA A 78 -4.18 12.42 -1.35
N TYR A 79 -3.20 11.64 -1.79
CA TYR A 79 -3.39 10.47 -2.64
C TYR A 79 -2.54 9.30 -2.17
N VAL A 80 -3.08 8.08 -2.34
CA VAL A 80 -2.35 6.85 -2.07
C VAL A 80 -2.35 5.91 -3.28
N THR A 81 -1.18 5.35 -3.59
CA THR A 81 -1.01 4.29 -4.58
C THR A 81 -0.49 3.03 -3.88
N VAL A 82 -1.08 1.87 -4.19
CA VAL A 82 -0.76 0.57 -3.58
C VAL A 82 -0.20 -0.36 -4.65
N ARG A 83 1.01 -0.86 -4.43
CA ARG A 83 1.71 -1.80 -5.31
C ARG A 83 2.01 -3.10 -4.59
N LEU A 84 1.89 -4.21 -5.30
CA LEU A 84 2.05 -5.57 -4.77
C LEU A 84 3.22 -6.25 -5.46
N LEU A 85 4.00 -7.01 -4.71
CA LEU A 85 4.99 -7.92 -5.30
C LEU A 85 4.38 -9.30 -5.46
N ARG A 86 4.10 -9.68 -6.71
CA ARG A 86 3.51 -10.98 -7.06
C ARG A 86 4.58 -12.01 -7.41
N ARG A 87 4.35 -13.25 -7.01
CA ARG A 87 5.08 -14.44 -7.48
C ARG A 87 4.08 -15.42 -8.08
N SER A 88 4.36 -15.91 -9.28
CA SER A 88 3.55 -16.95 -9.91
C SER A 88 3.91 -18.30 -9.26
N PRO A 89 2.98 -18.97 -8.56
CA PRO A 89 3.26 -20.26 -7.95
C PRO A 89 3.62 -21.28 -9.04
N GLY A 90 4.72 -22.02 -8.83
CA GLY A 90 5.16 -23.07 -9.76
C GLY A 90 5.92 -22.57 -11.00
N GLN A 91 6.13 -21.27 -11.17
CA GLN A 91 6.99 -20.73 -12.22
C GLN A 91 8.28 -20.16 -11.59
N GLU A 92 9.46 -20.47 -12.16
CA GLU A 92 10.73 -19.83 -11.78
C GLU A 92 10.87 -18.38 -12.28
N VAL A 93 9.74 -17.68 -12.49
CA VAL A 93 9.74 -16.30 -12.94
C VAL A 93 10.05 -15.40 -11.74
N PRO A 94 10.96 -14.41 -11.89
CA PRO A 94 11.21 -13.42 -10.84
C PRO A 94 9.94 -12.69 -10.41
N ALA A 95 9.87 -12.33 -9.14
CA ALA A 95 8.73 -11.59 -8.61
C ALA A 95 8.54 -10.26 -9.34
N LYS A 96 7.30 -9.92 -9.72
CA LYS A 96 6.96 -8.70 -10.48
C LYS A 96 6.12 -7.76 -9.61
N TRP A 97 6.46 -6.47 -9.64
CA TRP A 97 5.64 -5.44 -9.03
C TRP A 97 4.44 -5.11 -9.92
N CYS A 98 3.24 -5.14 -9.36
CA CYS A 98 2.02 -4.68 -10.04
C CYS A 98 1.33 -3.58 -9.22
N THR A 99 0.69 -2.62 -9.90
CA THR A 99 -0.14 -1.61 -9.24
C THR A 99 -1.54 -2.18 -9.02
N ALA A 100 -1.98 -2.20 -7.77
CA ALA A 100 -3.29 -2.71 -7.34
C ALA A 100 -4.30 -1.58 -7.13
N LEU A 101 -3.83 -0.42 -6.70
CA LEU A 101 -4.62 0.79 -6.57
C LEU A 101 -3.74 1.95 -6.96
N ARG A 102 -4.30 2.87 -7.76
CA ARG A 102 -3.58 4.03 -8.23
C ARG A 102 -4.31 5.29 -7.83
N ASP A 103 -3.57 6.22 -7.24
CA ASP A 103 -3.94 7.61 -6.98
C ASP A 103 -5.32 7.74 -6.31
N LEU A 104 -5.60 6.89 -5.30
CA LEU A 104 -6.85 6.97 -4.52
C LEU A 104 -6.85 8.26 -3.70
N PRO A 105 -7.82 9.18 -3.90
CA PRO A 105 -7.91 10.39 -3.12
C PRO A 105 -8.33 10.10 -1.68
N LEU A 106 -7.55 10.62 -0.73
CA LEU A 106 -7.84 10.59 0.71
C LEU A 106 -8.27 11.96 1.25
N MET A 107 -8.29 13.00 0.41
CA MET A 107 -8.73 14.33 0.77
C MET A 107 -9.58 14.90 -0.35
N ALA A 108 -10.77 15.40 -0.03
CA ALA A 108 -11.66 16.01 -1.01
C ALA A 108 -11.06 17.28 -1.63
N ASN A 109 -10.28 18.03 -0.83
CA ASN A 109 -9.46 19.13 -1.29
C ASN A 109 -8.07 19.00 -0.65
N PRO A 110 -7.04 18.61 -1.42
CA PRO A 110 -5.66 18.51 -0.94
C PRO A 110 -5.10 19.81 -0.33
N HIS A 111 -5.73 20.96 -0.59
CA HIS A 111 -5.31 22.27 -0.06
C HIS A 111 -5.92 22.63 1.30
N THR A 112 -6.83 21.83 1.86
CA THR A 112 -7.42 22.05 3.20
C THR A 112 -6.99 20.97 4.18
N GLU A 113 -7.43 21.04 5.45
CA GLU A 113 -7.17 19.99 6.45
C GLU A 113 -8.28 18.91 6.48
N GLY A 114 -9.38 19.13 5.75
CA GLY A 114 -10.52 18.20 5.75
C GLY A 114 -10.11 16.81 5.24
N GLY A 115 -10.39 15.77 6.02
CA GLY A 115 -10.03 14.37 5.71
C GLY A 115 -8.58 13.99 6.02
N SER A 116 -7.73 14.94 6.43
CA SER A 116 -6.29 14.70 6.65
C SER A 116 -5.96 13.83 7.86
N GLN A 117 -6.96 13.52 8.71
CA GLN A 117 -6.85 12.74 9.95
C GLN A 117 -7.86 11.59 10.01
N ASP A 118 -8.57 11.32 8.91
CA ASP A 118 -9.61 10.30 8.86
C ASP A 118 -8.98 8.90 8.78
N TYR A 119 -9.74 7.90 9.23
CA TYR A 119 -9.38 6.50 9.04
C TYR A 119 -9.89 6.02 7.69
N TYR A 120 -9.03 5.32 6.97
CA TYR A 120 -9.32 4.75 5.66
C TYR A 120 -9.21 3.24 5.70
N SER A 121 -10.12 2.59 4.98
CA SER A 121 -10.09 1.17 4.63
C SER A 121 -10.01 1.03 3.12
N ILE A 122 -8.98 0.35 2.63
CA ILE A 122 -8.87 -0.07 1.24
C ILE A 122 -9.23 -1.55 1.20
N HIS A 123 -10.39 -1.85 0.64
CA HIS A 123 -10.87 -3.22 0.46
C HIS A 123 -10.31 -3.82 -0.82
N ARG A 124 -10.12 -5.14 -0.83
CA ARG A 124 -9.67 -5.91 -1.99
C ARG A 124 -10.50 -5.63 -3.25
N MET A 125 -11.82 -5.44 -3.12
CA MET A 125 -12.69 -5.14 -4.26
C MET A 125 -12.36 -3.79 -4.93
N GLN A 126 -11.76 -2.85 -4.21
CA GLN A 126 -11.31 -1.56 -4.75
C GLN A 126 -9.96 -1.69 -5.47
N THR A 127 -9.23 -2.78 -5.25
CA THR A 127 -7.96 -3.02 -5.92
C THR A 127 -8.19 -3.66 -7.29
N THR A 128 -8.02 -2.87 -8.35
CA THR A 128 -7.99 -3.38 -9.71
C THR A 128 -6.55 -3.73 -10.04
N VAL A 129 -6.19 -5.02 -9.93
CA VAL A 129 -4.88 -5.48 -10.39
C VAL A 129 -4.80 -5.16 -11.88
N CYS A 130 -3.93 -4.23 -12.26
CA CYS A 130 -3.69 -3.93 -13.67
C CYS A 130 -2.95 -5.12 -14.29
N THR A 131 -3.69 -6.12 -14.78
CA THR A 131 -3.18 -7.15 -15.69
C THR A 131 -3.12 -6.55 -17.09
N VAL A 132 -2.06 -5.80 -17.36
CA VAL A 132 -1.47 -5.90 -18.69
C VAL A 132 -0.57 -7.13 -18.61
N ASP A 133 -0.91 -8.15 -19.38
CA ASP A 133 -0.40 -9.52 -19.37
C ASP A 133 -1.13 -10.47 -18.40
N GLU A 134 -1.75 -11.49 -19.00
CA GLU A 134 -2.46 -12.65 -18.41
C GLU A 134 -3.95 -12.48 -18.05
N LEU A 135 -4.77 -12.88 -19.02
CA LEU A 135 -6.11 -13.43 -18.86
C LEU A 135 -6.00 -14.78 -18.14
N ASP A 136 -5.82 -14.76 -16.82
CA ASP A 136 -6.27 -15.87 -15.97
C ASP A 136 -6.60 -15.27 -14.62
N GLY A 137 -7.86 -15.45 -14.20
CA GLY A 137 -8.41 -14.93 -12.94
C GLY A 137 -7.83 -15.61 -11.69
N ASP A 138 -6.60 -16.10 -11.74
CA ASP A 138 -5.92 -16.70 -10.59
C ASP A 138 -5.19 -15.62 -9.79
N MET A 139 -5.81 -15.26 -8.67
CA MET A 139 -5.29 -14.28 -7.72
C MET A 139 -4.19 -14.93 -6.87
N SER A 140 -3.00 -15.01 -7.45
CA SER A 140 -1.82 -15.57 -6.77
C SER A 140 -1.50 -14.82 -5.48
N PRO A 141 -1.04 -15.54 -4.45
CA PRO A 141 -0.82 -14.95 -3.14
C PRO A 141 0.33 -13.94 -3.09
N MET A 142 0.20 -12.99 -2.15
CA MET A 142 1.09 -11.84 -2.01
C MET A 142 2.14 -12.04 -0.92
N ASN A 143 3.35 -11.53 -1.15
CA ASN A 143 4.46 -11.61 -0.19
C ASN A 143 4.97 -10.24 0.29
N GLN A 144 4.71 -9.16 -0.46
CA GLN A 144 5.16 -7.81 -0.12
C GLN A 144 4.25 -6.75 -0.73
N LEU A 145 4.11 -5.63 -0.03
CA LEU A 145 3.32 -4.46 -0.38
C LEU A 145 4.18 -3.20 -0.33
N GLN A 146 3.94 -2.26 -1.25
CA GLN A 146 4.55 -0.94 -1.26
C GLN A 146 3.46 0.12 -1.39
N ILE A 147 3.43 1.08 -0.47
CA ILE A 147 2.44 2.16 -0.41
C ILE A 147 3.15 3.47 -0.74
N HIS A 148 2.63 4.20 -1.72
CA HIS A 148 3.10 5.52 -2.10
C HIS A 148 2.10 6.54 -1.57
N ASP A 149 2.58 7.45 -0.73
CA ASP A 149 1.81 8.54 -0.17
C ASP A 149 2.27 9.86 -0.81
N GLU A 150 1.34 10.60 -1.41
CA GLU A 150 1.59 11.96 -1.84
C GLU A 150 1.10 12.95 -0.78
N LYS A 151 2.05 13.62 -0.11
CA LYS A 151 1.80 14.62 0.92
C LYS A 151 1.73 16.01 0.32
N LYS A 152 0.93 16.85 0.97
CA LYS A 152 0.79 18.26 0.64
C LYS A 152 2.11 19.02 0.82
N SER A 153 2.49 19.84 -0.17
CA SER A 153 3.38 20.98 0.06
C SER A 153 2.52 22.19 0.43
N TYR A 154 2.62 22.66 1.67
CA TYR A 154 2.08 23.95 2.06
C TYR A 154 3.06 25.02 1.55
N PHE A 155 2.65 25.78 0.55
CA PHE A 155 3.30 27.05 0.19
C PHE A 155 2.71 28.17 1.04
#